data_AF-A0A090W673-F1
#
_entry.id   AF-A0A090W673-F1
#
_cell.length_a   1.000
_cell.length_b   1.000
_cell.length_c   1.000
_cell.angle_alpha   90.00
_cell.angle_beta   90.00
_cell.angle_gamma   90.00
#
_symmetry.space_group_name_H-M   'P 1'
#
loop_
_entity.id
_entity.type
_entity.pdbx_description
1 polymer ?
#
loop_
_entity_poly.entity_id
_entity_poly.type
_entity_poly.pdbx_seq_one_letter_code
_entity_poly.pdbx_strand_id
1 'polypeptide(L)'
;MDNKSINIIKSSGETVKFSLEKLQNSLKRTGAEKAIVDTIIATVVEELYPGITTKEIYNRAFALLKKKERYLASKYKLKKAIYELGPTGFPFERFVGAILKYSGYNIQVNQIVLGKCVKHEIDVIATKNSDTTIIECKFHGEQGLNCNVKVPLYINSRYLDVKEKWNGNSKNSNKLTQVGWLQIRVLPKTP
;
A
#
# COMPACT_ATOMS: atom_id res chain seq x y z
N MET A 1 -11.66 20.59 29.21
CA MET A 1 -10.23 20.56 29.55
C MET A 1 -9.47 21.01 28.33
N ASP A 2 -8.88 22.20 28.41
CA ASP A 2 -8.20 22.85 27.28
C ASP A 2 -7.03 21.98 26.80
N ASN A 3 -7.18 21.44 25.59
CA ASN A 3 -6.11 20.76 24.89
C ASN A 3 -5.01 21.80 24.65
N LYS A 4 -4.04 21.88 25.57
CA LYS A 4 -2.79 22.63 25.40
C LYS A 4 -2.33 22.37 23.97
N SER A 5 -2.15 23.43 23.20
CA SER A 5 -1.65 23.33 21.83
C SER A 5 -0.20 22.89 21.88
N ILE A 6 0.03 21.60 22.08
CA ILE A 6 1.35 20.99 22.14
C ILE A 6 1.87 20.94 20.69
N ASN A 7 3.05 21.50 20.51
CA ASN A 7 3.77 21.42 19.25
C ASN A 7 4.46 20.05 19.15
N ILE A 8 4.25 19.38 18.02
CA ILE A 8 4.80 18.07 17.69
C ILE A 8 5.65 18.17 16.43
N ILE A 9 6.59 17.24 16.27
CA ILE A 9 7.50 17.21 15.12
C ILE A 9 7.05 16.12 14.14
N LYS A 10 6.71 16.50 12.91
CA LYS A 10 6.40 15.55 11.83
C LYS A 10 7.64 14.77 11.40
N SER A 11 7.44 13.68 10.67
CA SER A 11 8.53 12.96 10.00
C SER A 11 9.33 13.81 9.02
N SER A 12 8.77 14.93 8.53
CA SER A 12 9.46 15.92 7.69
C SER A 12 10.35 16.89 8.47
N GLY A 13 10.33 16.87 9.80
CA GLY A 13 10.95 17.90 10.66
C GLY A 13 10.08 19.14 10.89
N GLU A 14 8.96 19.27 10.18
CA GLU A 14 8.00 20.37 10.37
C GLU A 14 7.36 20.32 11.76
N THR A 15 7.33 21.46 12.44
CA THR A 15 6.62 21.62 13.72
C THR A 15 5.16 22.00 13.48
N VAL A 16 4.23 21.24 14.05
CA VAL A 16 2.79 21.50 13.93
C VAL A 16 2.09 21.30 15.28
N LYS A 17 0.87 21.82 15.40
CA LYS A 17 0.01 21.53 16.57
C LYS A 17 -0.50 20.10 16.51
N PHE A 18 -0.47 19.41 17.66
CA PHE A 18 -1.12 18.11 17.83
C PHE A 18 -2.61 18.19 17.48
N SER A 19 -3.12 17.14 16.81
CA SER A 19 -4.53 17.00 16.49
C SER A 19 -5.07 15.68 17.03
N LEU A 20 -5.91 15.79 18.06
CA LEU A 20 -6.62 14.65 18.64
C LEU A 20 -7.43 13.89 17.59
N GLU A 21 -8.13 14.63 16.73
CA GLU A 21 -8.99 14.09 15.68
C GLU A 21 -8.22 13.19 14.72
N LYS A 22 -6.99 13.60 14.36
CA LYS A 22 -6.15 12.82 13.45
C LYS A 22 -5.69 11.49 14.07
N LEU A 23 -5.34 11.49 15.36
CA LEU A 23 -5.03 10.26 16.10
C LEU A 23 -6.26 9.35 16.25
N GLN A 24 -7.42 9.92 16.56
CA GLN A 24 -8.65 9.15 16.65
C GLN A 24 -9.02 8.50 15.32
N ASN A 25 -8.91 9.27 14.23
CA ASN A 25 -9.18 8.79 12.88
C ASN A 25 -8.16 7.72 12.43
N SER A 26 -6.89 7.80 12.85
CA SER A 26 -5.91 6.75 12.53
C SER A 26 -6.26 5.43 13.20
N LEU A 27 -6.68 5.46 14.48
CA LEU A 27 -7.07 4.26 15.23
C LEU A 27 -8.38 3.66 14.71
N LYS A 28 -9.41 4.48 14.45
CA LYS A 28 -10.72 4.02 13.92
C LYS A 28 -10.60 3.27 12.59
N ARG A 29 -9.68 3.67 11.71
CA ARG A 29 -9.43 2.98 10.42
C ARG A 29 -9.00 1.53 10.56
N THR A 30 -8.55 1.09 11.74
CA THR A 30 -8.22 -0.31 11.99
C THR A 30 -9.47 -1.18 12.18
N GLY A 31 -10.63 -0.57 12.44
CA GLY A 31 -11.84 -1.23 12.91
C GLY A 31 -11.92 -1.35 14.43
N ALA A 32 -11.05 -0.65 15.17
CA ALA A 32 -11.11 -0.62 16.64
C ALA A 32 -12.43 -0.03 17.14
N GLU A 33 -13.02 -0.68 18.15
CA GLU A 33 -14.20 -0.18 18.84
C GLU A 33 -13.94 1.16 19.53
N LYS A 34 -14.99 1.99 19.64
CA LYS A 34 -14.89 3.33 20.23
C LYS A 34 -14.28 3.29 21.64
N ALA A 35 -14.65 2.32 22.47
CA ALA A 35 -14.13 2.19 23.83
C ALA A 35 -12.59 1.97 23.85
N ILE A 36 -12.07 1.13 22.95
CA ILE A 36 -10.63 0.89 22.81
C ILE A 36 -9.93 2.17 22.34
N VAL A 37 -10.49 2.83 21.32
CA VAL A 37 -9.94 4.08 20.78
C VAL A 37 -9.85 5.16 21.84
N ASP A 38 -10.94 5.39 22.58
CA ASP A 38 -11.03 6.42 23.61
C ASP A 38 -10.04 6.15 24.76
N THR A 39 -9.88 4.88 25.16
CA THR A 39 -8.89 4.46 26.17
C THR A 39 -7.45 4.76 25.71
N ILE A 40 -7.11 4.40 24.47
CA ILE A 40 -5.77 4.64 23.93
C ILE A 40 -5.48 6.14 23.83
N ILE A 41 -6.46 6.92 23.39
CA ILE A 41 -6.34 8.37 23.26
C ILE A 41 -6.07 9.02 24.60
N ALA A 42 -6.82 8.66 25.64
CA ALA A 42 -6.63 9.22 26.98
C ALA A 42 -5.18 9.03 27.45
N THR A 43 -4.65 7.80 27.35
CA THR A 43 -3.27 7.50 27.73
C THR A 43 -2.25 8.26 26.86
N VAL A 44 -2.44 8.33 25.55
CA VAL A 44 -1.48 9.03 24.67
C VAL A 44 -1.47 10.53 24.94
N VAL A 45 -2.63 11.15 25.23
CA VAL A 45 -2.74 12.58 25.53
C VAL A 45 -2.04 12.94 26.84
N GLU A 46 -2.15 12.11 27.88
CA GLU A 46 -1.45 12.30 29.15
C GLU A 46 0.08 12.24 29.00
N GLU A 47 0.57 11.50 28.02
CA GLU A 47 1.99 11.30 27.76
C GLU A 47 2.58 12.31 26.76
N LEU A 48 1.78 13.26 26.25
CA LEU A 48 2.27 14.27 25.31
C LEU A 48 3.19 15.29 26.01
N TYR A 49 4.28 15.63 25.33
CA TYR A 49 5.18 16.71 25.73
C TYR A 49 5.63 17.55 24.51
N PRO A 50 6.04 18.81 24.71
CA PRO A 50 6.52 19.66 23.62
C PRO A 50 7.68 19.03 22.85
N GLY A 51 7.59 19.01 21.53
CA GLY A 51 8.63 18.44 20.67
C GLY A 51 8.54 16.92 20.47
N ILE A 52 7.55 16.24 21.08
CA ILE A 52 7.29 14.82 20.79
C ILE A 52 7.09 14.60 19.29
N THR A 53 7.64 13.51 18.76
CA THR A 53 7.56 13.24 17.32
C THR A 53 6.26 12.50 16.96
N THR A 54 5.74 12.74 15.76
CA THR A 54 4.62 11.94 15.19
C THR A 54 4.92 10.43 15.17
N LYS A 55 6.20 10.05 15.00
CA LYS A 55 6.68 8.66 15.05
C LYS A 55 6.50 8.05 16.44
N GLU A 56 6.78 8.83 17.47
CA GLU A 56 6.67 8.41 18.86
C GLU A 56 5.21 8.27 19.31
N ILE A 57 4.38 9.26 19.01
CA ILE A 57 2.92 9.19 19.22
C ILE A 57 2.35 7.93 18.54
N TYR A 58 2.73 7.70 17.28
CA TYR A 58 2.31 6.51 16.54
C TYR A 58 2.77 5.21 17.20
N ASN A 59 4.03 5.11 17.61
CA ASN A 59 4.58 3.91 18.25
C ASN A 59 3.89 3.63 19.59
N ARG A 60 3.55 4.68 20.35
CA ARG A 60 2.84 4.56 21.61
C ARG A 60 1.42 4.04 21.42
N ALA A 61 0.67 4.67 20.51
CA ALA A 61 -0.67 4.21 20.14
C ALA A 61 -0.65 2.76 19.63
N PHE A 62 0.33 2.39 18.81
CA PHE A 62 0.52 1.01 18.35
C PHE A 62 0.78 0.03 19.50
N ALA A 63 1.64 0.37 20.45
CA ALA A 63 1.95 -0.49 21.60
C ALA A 63 0.71 -0.72 22.48
N LEU A 64 -0.09 0.32 22.72
CA LEU A 64 -1.34 0.23 23.47
C LEU A 64 -2.38 -0.61 22.71
N LEU A 65 -2.55 -0.37 21.41
CA LEU A 65 -3.46 -1.15 20.57
C LEU A 65 -3.05 -2.63 20.52
N LYS A 66 -1.74 -2.93 20.45
CA LYS A 66 -1.22 -4.31 20.44
C LYS A 66 -1.49 -5.05 21.74
N LYS A 67 -1.45 -4.35 22.88
CA LYS A 67 -1.80 -4.92 24.20
C LYS A 67 -3.27 -5.27 24.31
N LYS A 68 -4.15 -4.48 23.68
CA LYS A 68 -5.60 -4.74 23.66
C LYS A 68 -5.97 -5.80 22.63
N GLU A 69 -5.56 -5.60 21.38
CA GLU A 69 -5.97 -6.40 20.23
C GLU A 69 -4.85 -6.54 19.20
N ARG A 70 -4.17 -7.71 19.20
CA ARG A 70 -3.01 -7.95 18.31
C ARG A 70 -3.35 -7.81 16.83
N TYR A 71 -4.53 -8.25 16.40
CA TYR A 71 -4.92 -8.20 14.98
C TYR A 71 -5.16 -6.76 14.50
N LEU A 72 -5.72 -5.89 15.37
CA LEU A 72 -5.91 -4.46 15.07
C LEU A 72 -4.57 -3.73 14.98
N ALA A 73 -3.61 -4.07 15.85
CA ALA A 73 -2.26 -3.53 15.76
C ALA A 73 -1.56 -3.92 14.45
N SER A 74 -1.75 -5.16 13.97
CA SER A 74 -1.26 -5.57 12.66
C SER A 74 -1.84 -4.71 11.54
N LYS A 75 -3.16 -4.43 11.56
CA LYS A 75 -3.81 -3.50 10.60
C LYS A 75 -3.25 -2.08 10.72
N TYR A 76 -2.99 -1.62 11.93
CA TYR A 76 -2.42 -0.29 12.18
C TYR A 76 -1.00 -0.16 11.60
N LYS A 77 -0.16 -1.19 11.74
CA LYS A 77 1.20 -1.24 11.20
C LYS A 77 1.27 -1.50 9.69
N LEU A 78 0.23 -2.10 9.10
CA LEU A 78 0.23 -2.54 7.71
C LEU A 78 0.72 -1.45 6.73
N LYS A 79 0.26 -0.21 6.91
CA LYS A 79 0.67 0.94 6.09
C LYS A 79 2.18 1.15 6.08
N LYS A 80 2.82 1.03 7.24
CA LYS A 80 4.28 1.18 7.39
C LYS A 80 5.01 -0.06 6.87
N ALA A 81 4.47 -1.25 7.13
CA ALA A 81 5.04 -2.50 6.65
C ALA A 81 5.13 -2.56 5.12
N ILE A 82 4.17 -1.95 4.41
CA ILE A 82 4.22 -1.82 2.95
C ILE A 82 5.43 -0.99 2.49
N TYR A 83 5.78 0.10 3.20
CA TYR A 83 7.00 0.88 2.91
C TYR A 83 8.29 0.12 3.25
N GLU A 84 8.24 -0.77 4.25
CA GLU A 84 9.37 -1.61 4.66
C GLU A 84 9.67 -2.73 3.66
N LEU A 85 8.87 -2.91 2.60
CA LEU A 85 9.17 -3.82 1.48
C LEU A 85 10.41 -3.41 0.67
N GLY A 86 11.00 -2.25 0.96
CA GLY A 86 12.29 -1.82 0.41
C GLY A 86 12.13 -0.91 -0.81
N PRO A 87 13.20 -0.23 -1.25
CA PRO A 87 13.12 0.75 -2.34
C PRO A 87 12.92 0.11 -3.71
N THR A 88 13.09 -1.22 -3.82
CA THR A 88 12.97 -1.96 -5.08
C THR A 88 11.53 -2.45 -5.31
N GLY A 89 11.13 -2.57 -6.57
CA GLY A 89 9.80 -3.09 -6.94
C GLY A 89 9.59 -4.57 -6.61
N PHE A 90 10.66 -5.37 -6.64
CA PHE A 90 10.57 -6.82 -6.60
C PHE A 90 9.86 -7.42 -5.36
N PRO A 91 10.14 -6.99 -4.12
CA PRO A 91 9.40 -7.48 -2.96
C PRO A 91 7.92 -7.08 -3.01
N PHE A 92 7.62 -5.92 -3.58
CA PHE A 92 6.26 -5.46 -3.77
C PHE A 92 5.51 -6.28 -4.83
N GLU A 93 6.14 -6.59 -5.97
CA GLU A 93 5.59 -7.48 -7.01
C GLU A 93 5.22 -8.85 -6.44
N ARG A 94 6.13 -9.44 -5.63
CA ARG A 94 5.88 -10.72 -4.95
C ARG A 94 4.73 -10.64 -3.96
N PHE A 95 4.61 -9.53 -3.23
CA PHE A 95 3.50 -9.30 -2.31
C PHE A 95 2.15 -9.23 -3.05
N VAL A 96 2.10 -8.50 -4.16
CA VAL A 96 0.90 -8.40 -5.02
C VAL A 96 0.53 -9.77 -5.59
N GLY A 97 1.53 -10.51 -6.10
CA GLY A 97 1.35 -11.88 -6.57
C GLY A 97 0.81 -12.81 -5.47
N ALA A 98 1.30 -12.68 -4.23
CA ALA A 98 0.83 -13.48 -3.10
C ALA A 98 -0.64 -13.18 -2.74
N ILE A 99 -1.07 -11.91 -2.78
CA ILE A 99 -2.48 -11.53 -2.55
C ILE A 99 -3.39 -12.16 -3.62
N LEU A 100 -3.00 -12.06 -4.89
CA LEU A 100 -3.78 -12.62 -5.99
C LEU A 100 -3.83 -14.15 -5.91
N LYS A 101 -2.70 -14.79 -5.57
CA LYS A 101 -2.64 -16.23 -5.32
C LYS A 101 -3.61 -16.65 -4.22
N TYR A 102 -3.62 -15.93 -3.10
CA TYR A 102 -4.57 -16.17 -2.02
C TYR A 102 -6.04 -15.97 -2.46
N SER A 103 -6.27 -15.10 -3.44
CA SER A 103 -7.60 -14.82 -4.03
C SER A 103 -8.01 -15.83 -5.13
N GLY A 104 -7.25 -16.92 -5.27
CA GLY A 104 -7.54 -18.03 -6.19
C GLY A 104 -7.04 -17.84 -7.62
N TYR A 105 -6.07 -16.96 -7.85
CA TYR A 105 -5.38 -16.85 -9.14
C TYR A 105 -4.15 -17.77 -9.19
N ASN A 106 -3.86 -18.32 -10.35
CA ASN A 106 -2.51 -18.80 -10.66
C ASN A 106 -1.63 -17.60 -11.02
N ILE A 107 -0.43 -17.50 -10.45
CA ILE A 107 0.44 -16.34 -10.63
C ILE A 107 1.81 -16.73 -11.17
N GLN A 108 2.37 -15.85 -11.99
CA GLN A 108 3.77 -15.83 -12.37
C GLN A 108 4.30 -14.42 -12.14
N VAL A 109 5.50 -14.28 -11.59
CA VAL A 109 6.12 -12.99 -11.30
C VAL A 109 7.38 -12.81 -12.13
N ASN A 110 7.69 -11.58 -12.51
CA ASN A 110 8.87 -11.20 -13.29
C ASN A 110 9.04 -12.10 -14.54
N GLN A 111 8.14 -11.95 -15.50
CA GLN A 111 8.12 -12.75 -16.73
C GLN A 111 8.48 -11.89 -17.94
N ILE A 112 9.38 -12.40 -18.79
CA ILE A 112 9.66 -11.81 -20.09
C ILE A 112 8.68 -12.40 -21.10
N VAL A 113 7.72 -11.58 -21.54
CA VAL A 113 6.69 -11.95 -22.51
C VAL A 113 7.02 -11.31 -23.85
N LEU A 114 6.97 -12.12 -24.92
CA LEU A 114 7.13 -11.61 -26.27
C LEU A 114 5.80 -11.02 -26.75
N GLY A 115 5.79 -9.71 -27.02
CA GLY A 115 4.72 -9.02 -27.72
C GLY A 115 4.86 -9.14 -29.23
N LYS A 116 3.96 -8.48 -29.97
CA LYS A 116 4.02 -8.45 -31.44
C LYS A 116 5.29 -7.74 -31.92
N CYS A 117 5.64 -6.62 -31.29
CA CYS A 117 6.75 -5.77 -31.70
C CYS A 117 8.03 -6.09 -30.92
N VAL A 118 7.96 -6.19 -29.58
CA VAL A 118 9.14 -6.36 -28.72
C VAL A 118 8.89 -7.30 -27.54
N LYS A 119 9.95 -7.67 -26.82
CA LYS A 119 9.85 -8.36 -25.53
C LYS A 119 9.56 -7.35 -24.42
N HIS A 120 8.67 -7.71 -23.51
CA HIS A 120 8.29 -6.91 -22.34
C HIS A 120 8.54 -7.70 -21.07
N GLU A 121 9.11 -7.05 -20.07
CA GLU A 121 9.08 -7.55 -18.69
C GLU A 121 7.71 -7.21 -18.09
N ILE A 122 7.05 -8.24 -17.55
CA ILE A 122 5.74 -8.16 -16.90
C ILE A 122 5.91 -8.55 -15.44
N ASP A 123 5.59 -7.62 -14.54
CA ASP A 123 5.78 -7.77 -13.10
C ASP A 123 4.98 -8.95 -12.54
N VAL A 124 3.68 -9.03 -12.84
CA VAL A 124 2.81 -10.14 -12.43
C VAL A 124 1.86 -10.53 -13.56
N ILE A 125 1.80 -11.83 -13.88
CA ILE A 125 0.77 -12.43 -14.73
C ILE A 125 -0.16 -13.23 -13.81
N ALA A 126 -1.44 -12.89 -13.80
CA ALA A 126 -2.45 -13.55 -12.99
C ALA A 126 -3.49 -14.21 -13.89
N THR A 127 -3.68 -15.51 -13.74
CA THR A 127 -4.67 -16.29 -14.50
C THR A 127 -5.72 -16.87 -13.56
N LYS A 128 -6.99 -16.71 -13.90
CA LYS A 128 -8.11 -17.36 -13.20
C LYS A 128 -9.15 -17.77 -14.22
N ASN A 129 -9.55 -19.04 -14.18
CA ASN A 129 -10.36 -19.66 -15.23
C ASN A 129 -9.67 -19.51 -16.60
N SER A 130 -10.39 -19.01 -17.60
CA SER A 130 -9.89 -18.72 -18.95
C SER A 130 -9.33 -17.31 -19.12
N ASP A 131 -9.32 -16.50 -18.06
CA ASP A 131 -8.92 -15.09 -18.11
C ASP A 131 -7.51 -14.90 -17.56
N THR A 132 -6.68 -14.22 -18.36
CA THR A 132 -5.35 -13.76 -17.97
C THR A 132 -5.33 -12.24 -17.87
N THR A 133 -4.71 -11.76 -16.80
CA THR A 133 -4.45 -10.33 -16.54
C THR A 133 -2.95 -10.14 -16.38
N ILE A 134 -2.37 -9.21 -17.14
CA ILE A 134 -1.03 -8.70 -16.83
C ILE A 134 -1.15 -7.52 -15.87
N ILE A 135 -0.25 -7.44 -14.92
CA ILE A 135 -0.27 -6.45 -13.85
C ILE A 135 1.11 -5.84 -13.75
N GLU A 136 1.12 -4.51 -13.79
CA GLU A 136 2.31 -3.68 -13.60
C GLU A 136 2.26 -3.06 -12.20
N CYS A 137 3.34 -3.25 -11.45
CA CYS A 137 3.52 -2.82 -10.08
C CYS A 137 4.39 -1.57 -10.06
N LYS A 138 3.80 -0.42 -9.72
CA LYS A 138 4.59 0.80 -9.43
C LYS A 138 4.66 1.05 -7.94
N PHE A 139 5.87 0.89 -7.41
CA PHE A 139 6.21 1.15 -6.02
C PHE A 139 7.13 2.35 -5.89
N HIS A 140 6.80 3.26 -4.95
CA HIS A 140 7.69 4.32 -4.52
C HIS A 140 8.03 4.08 -3.05
N GLY A 141 9.32 3.91 -2.75
CA GLY A 141 9.79 3.75 -1.37
C GLY A 141 9.64 5.00 -0.52
N GLU A 142 9.44 6.16 -1.17
CA GLU A 142 9.27 7.45 -0.51
C GLU A 142 7.82 7.94 -0.56
N GLN A 143 7.42 8.66 0.50
CA GLN A 143 6.08 9.21 0.61
C GLN A 143 5.91 10.41 -0.33
N GLY A 144 4.75 10.52 -0.99
CA GLY A 144 4.36 11.74 -1.71
C GLY A 144 4.67 11.78 -3.21
N LEU A 145 5.34 10.77 -3.77
CA LEU A 145 5.61 10.68 -5.21
C LEU A 145 4.36 10.20 -5.99
N ASN A 146 3.94 10.98 -6.99
CA ASN A 146 2.86 10.64 -7.91
C ASN A 146 3.43 10.10 -9.24
N CYS A 147 2.80 9.08 -9.82
CA CYS A 147 3.04 8.71 -11.21
C CYS A 147 2.37 9.76 -12.12
N ASN A 148 3.11 10.28 -13.09
CA ASN A 148 2.53 11.14 -14.13
C ASN A 148 1.77 10.30 -15.18
N VAL A 149 1.03 10.96 -16.07
CA VAL A 149 0.23 10.32 -17.13
C VAL A 149 1.04 9.45 -18.10
N LYS A 150 2.37 9.62 -18.17
CA LYS A 150 3.21 8.80 -19.07
C LYS A 150 3.23 7.33 -18.63
N VAL A 151 3.13 7.06 -17.33
CA VAL A 151 3.14 5.69 -16.79
C VAL A 151 1.95 4.85 -17.28
N PRO A 152 0.68 5.27 -17.09
CA PRO A 152 -0.46 4.52 -17.62
C PRO A 152 -0.44 4.39 -19.14
N LEU A 153 -0.04 5.44 -19.86
CA LEU A 153 0.05 5.38 -21.33
C LEU A 153 1.07 4.32 -21.78
N TYR A 154 2.23 4.27 -21.13
CA TYR A 154 3.26 3.28 -21.41
C TYR A 154 2.80 1.84 -21.10
N ILE A 155 2.15 1.63 -19.95
CA ILE A 155 1.58 0.34 -19.56
C ILE A 155 0.51 -0.11 -20.56
N ASN A 156 -0.36 0.80 -21.01
CA ASN A 156 -1.39 0.48 -22.00
C ASN A 156 -0.78 0.07 -23.34
N SER A 157 0.24 0.80 -23.83
CA SER A 157 0.95 0.43 -25.06
C SER A 157 1.59 -0.96 -24.98
N ARG A 158 2.22 -1.27 -23.84
CA ARG A 158 2.77 -2.62 -23.56
C ARG A 158 1.68 -3.69 -23.58
N TYR A 159 0.56 -3.43 -22.91
CA TYR A 159 -0.58 -4.35 -22.89
C TYR A 159 -1.09 -4.64 -24.28
N LEU A 160 -1.29 -3.62 -25.11
CA LEU A 160 -1.78 -3.81 -26.48
C LEU A 160 -0.82 -4.68 -27.31
N ASP A 161 0.49 -4.43 -27.20
CA ASP A 161 1.51 -5.20 -27.92
C ASP A 161 1.55 -6.69 -27.50
N VAL A 162 1.44 -6.95 -26.19
CA VAL A 162 1.36 -8.31 -25.65
C VAL A 162 0.04 -8.98 -26.03
N LYS A 163 -1.08 -8.26 -25.90
CA LYS A 163 -2.43 -8.76 -26.18
C LYS A 163 -2.57 -9.24 -27.61
N GLU A 164 -2.07 -8.45 -28.56
CA GLU A 164 -2.19 -8.78 -29.98
C GLU A 164 -1.52 -10.12 -30.29
N LYS A 165 -0.30 -10.34 -29.79
CA LYS A 165 0.40 -11.62 -29.97
C LYS A 165 -0.22 -12.75 -29.16
N TRP A 166 -0.59 -12.49 -27.90
CA TRP A 166 -1.12 -13.51 -27.00
C TRP A 166 -2.44 -14.09 -27.51
N ASN A 167 -3.36 -13.23 -27.92
CA ASN A 167 -4.69 -13.64 -28.37
C ASN A 167 -4.72 -14.08 -29.84
N GLY A 168 -3.71 -13.70 -30.64
CA GLY A 168 -3.54 -14.21 -32.01
C GLY A 168 -3.01 -15.65 -32.08
N ASN A 169 -2.49 -16.19 -30.98
CA ASN A 169 -1.99 -17.57 -30.92
C ASN A 169 -3.08 -18.54 -30.47
N SER A 170 -3.60 -19.35 -31.39
CA SER A 170 -4.64 -20.36 -31.13
C SER A 170 -4.22 -21.49 -30.17
N LYS A 171 -2.91 -21.61 -29.86
CA LYS A 171 -2.39 -22.57 -28.88
C LYS A 171 -2.55 -22.12 -27.43
N ASN A 172 -2.87 -20.85 -27.19
CA ASN A 172 -3.06 -20.34 -25.83
C ASN A 172 -4.47 -20.73 -25.34
N SER A 173 -4.53 -21.51 -24.27
CA SER A 173 -5.80 -21.94 -23.66
C SER A 173 -6.51 -20.82 -22.88
N ASN A 174 -5.78 -19.76 -22.53
CA ASN A 174 -6.27 -18.60 -21.80
C ASN A 174 -6.16 -17.32 -22.65
N LYS A 175 -7.15 -16.44 -22.52
CA LYS A 175 -7.20 -15.17 -23.23
C LYS A 175 -6.69 -14.05 -22.35
N LEU A 176 -5.87 -13.17 -22.92
CA LEU A 176 -5.53 -11.92 -22.27
C LEU A 176 -6.70 -10.95 -22.42
N THR A 177 -7.50 -10.83 -21.36
CA THR A 177 -8.76 -10.09 -21.37
C THR A 177 -8.64 -8.72 -20.71
N GLN A 178 -7.71 -8.56 -19.78
CA GLN A 178 -7.59 -7.36 -18.96
C GLN A 178 -6.14 -6.89 -18.82
N VAL A 179 -5.99 -5.58 -18.67
CA VAL A 179 -4.80 -4.96 -18.10
C VAL A 179 -5.14 -4.54 -16.68
N GLY A 180 -4.40 -5.09 -15.72
CA GLY A 180 -4.39 -4.61 -14.35
C GLY A 180 -3.26 -3.59 -14.22
N TRP A 181 -3.53 -2.50 -13.52
CA TRP A 181 -2.49 -1.60 -13.06
C TRP A 181 -2.68 -1.42 -11.56
N LEU A 182 -1.63 -1.69 -10.80
CA LEU A 182 -1.67 -1.50 -9.36
C LEU A 182 -0.64 -0.45 -8.99
N GLN A 183 -1.14 0.74 -8.68
CA GLN A 183 -0.37 1.77 -8.04
C GLN A 183 -0.72 1.78 -6.56
N ILE A 184 0.24 1.47 -5.70
CA ILE A 184 0.06 1.71 -4.27
C ILE A 184 0.48 3.15 -3.96
N ARG A 185 -0.53 4.01 -3.84
CA ARG A 185 -0.40 5.35 -3.25
C ARG A 185 -0.70 5.26 -1.76
N VAL A 186 0.33 5.14 -0.95
CA VAL A 186 0.15 5.25 0.51
C VAL A 186 0.13 6.74 0.88
N LEU A 187 -1.06 7.36 0.87
CA LEU A 187 -1.23 8.78 1.18
C LEU A 187 -0.61 9.16 2.55
N PRO A 188 0.10 10.29 2.66
CA PRO A 188 0.55 10.83 3.94
C PRO A 188 -0.66 11.38 4.70
N LYS A 189 -1.37 10.50 5.38
CA LYS A 189 -2.16 10.87 6.55
C LYS A 189 -1.48 10.24 7.75
N THR A 190 -0.35 10.84 8.15
CA THR A 190 0.13 10.71 9.52
C THR A 190 -0.88 11.39 10.45
N PRO A 191 -1.10 10.84 11.66
CA PRO A 191 -1.86 11.54 12.67
C PRO A 191 -1.21 12.88 13.03
#